data_AF-A0A5F0DC71-F1
#
_entry.id   AF-A0A5F0DC71-F1
#
_cell.length_a   1.000
_cell.length_b   1.000
_cell.length_c   1.000
_cell.angle_alpha   90.00
_cell.angle_beta   90.00
_cell.angle_gamma   90.00
#
_symmetry.space_group_name_H-M   'P 1'
#
loop_
_entity.id
_entity.type
_entity.pdbx_description
1 polymer ?
#
loop_
_entity_poly.entity_id
_entity_poly.type
_entity_poly.pdbx_seq_one_letter_code
_entity_poly.pdbx_strand_id
1 'polypeptide(L)'
;MFPGAVIGKRAEVRINAVVQIKSRLHDGAVVPIGWVAVGDPAQILSPDRHAEIWAIQRGLNFMSTVYGVSRDESMREVMSQQSDYFGAHLTDRVIDPTTD
;
A
#
# COMPACT_ATOMS: atom_id res chain seq x y z
N MET A 1 5.26 -3.10 1.21
CA MET A 1 4.29 -2.06 1.65
C MET A 1 3.19 -1.94 0.60
N PHE A 2 2.04 -1.38 0.96
CA PHE A 2 0.94 -1.13 0.02
C PHE A 2 0.88 0.32 -0.46
N PRO A 3 0.16 0.62 -1.56
CA PRO A 3 0.03 1.98 -2.11
C PRO A 3 -0.40 3.03 -1.07
N GLY A 4 0.17 4.22 -1.20
CA GLY A 4 -0.11 5.37 -0.31
C GLY A 4 0.47 5.25 1.10
N ALA A 5 1.15 4.16 1.45
CA ALA A 5 1.86 4.08 2.71
C ALA A 5 3.10 4.99 2.72
N VAL A 6 3.45 5.52 3.90
CA VAL A 6 4.63 6.37 4.11
C VAL A 6 5.48 5.80 5.24
N ILE A 7 6.78 5.67 4.97
CA ILE A 7 7.77 5.18 5.93
C ILE A 7 8.57 6.38 6.44
N GLY A 8 8.54 6.62 7.75
CA GLY A 8 9.32 7.66 8.39
C GLY A 8 10.83 7.44 8.25
N LYS A 9 11.60 8.50 8.44
CA LYS A 9 13.07 8.45 8.39
C LYS A 9 13.58 7.45 9.42
N ARG A 10 14.56 6.64 9.03
CA ARG A 10 15.21 5.63 9.91
C ARG A 10 14.25 4.58 10.49
N ALA A 11 13.02 4.46 9.96
CA ALA A 11 12.13 3.37 10.34
C ALA A 11 12.61 2.04 9.74
N GLU A 12 12.39 0.95 10.47
CA GLU A 12 12.78 -0.41 10.10
C GLU A 12 11.51 -1.25 9.86
N VAL A 13 11.39 -1.85 8.67
CA VAL A 13 10.34 -2.81 8.36
C VAL A 13 11.00 -4.16 8.17
N ARG A 14 10.82 -5.06 9.14
CA ARG A 14 11.51 -6.36 9.15
C ARG A 14 10.87 -7.35 8.18
N ILE A 15 11.59 -8.44 7.92
CA ILE A 15 11.14 -9.50 7.02
C ILE A 15 9.70 -9.95 7.35
N ASN A 16 8.91 -10.18 6.31
CA ASN A 16 7.49 -10.59 6.39
C ASN A 16 6.55 -9.60 7.08
N ALA A 17 6.99 -8.40 7.46
CA ALA A 17 6.10 -7.36 7.95
C ALA A 17 5.24 -6.77 6.82
N VAL A 18 4.03 -6.34 7.15
CA VAL A 18 3.08 -5.71 6.25
C VAL A 18 2.84 -4.26 6.69
N VAL A 19 2.95 -3.31 5.76
CA VAL A 19 2.50 -1.93 5.97
C VAL A 19 1.30 -1.70 5.05
N GLN A 20 0.12 -1.56 5.64
CA GLN A 20 -1.16 -1.45 4.94
C GLN A 20 -1.27 -0.16 4.13
N ILE A 21 -2.22 -0.12 3.19
CA ILE A 21 -2.51 1.08 2.38
C ILE A 21 -2.64 2.33 3.26
N LYS A 22 -2.27 3.51 2.74
CA LYS A 22 -2.45 4.80 3.43
C LYS A 22 -1.87 4.87 4.86
N SER A 23 -1.01 3.93 5.25
CA SER A 23 -0.50 3.86 6.62
C SER A 23 0.78 4.64 6.77
N ARG A 24 0.96 5.35 7.89
CA ARG A 24 2.12 6.22 8.12
C ARG A 24 2.93 5.78 9.34
N LEU A 25 4.12 5.22 9.09
CA LEU A 25 5.10 5.00 10.14
C LEU A 25 5.77 6.33 10.49
N HIS A 26 5.92 6.57 11.79
CA HIS A 26 6.71 7.69 12.30
C HIS A 26 8.21 7.42 12.14
N ASP A 27 9.03 8.47 12.28
CA ASP A 27 10.48 8.38 12.21
C ASP A 27 11.01 7.43 13.30
N GLY A 28 11.92 6.51 12.92
CA GLY A 28 12.52 5.54 13.83
C GLY A 28 11.62 4.36 14.24
N ALA A 29 10.39 4.27 13.72
CA ALA A 29 9.50 3.15 14.02
C ALA A 29 10.10 1.80 13.61
N VAL A 30 9.87 0.74 14.40
CA VAL A 30 10.28 -0.63 14.04
C VAL A 30 9.04 -1.51 13.91
N VAL A 31 8.82 -2.07 12.72
CA VAL A 31 7.79 -3.09 12.48
C VAL A 31 8.44 -4.46 12.61
N PRO A 32 8.06 -5.27 13.63
CA PRO A 32 8.68 -6.58 13.86
C PRO A 32 8.42 -7.57 12.72
N ILE A 33 9.16 -8.67 12.74
CA ILE A 33 9.04 -9.76 11.76
C ILE A 33 7.62 -10.29 11.75
N GLY A 34 6.96 -10.28 10.58
CA GLY A 34 5.60 -10.81 10.43
C GLY A 34 4.48 -9.91 10.96
N TRP A 35 4.77 -8.69 11.45
CA TRP A 35 3.77 -7.80 12.04
C TRP A 35 3.12 -6.86 11.03
N VAL A 36 1.99 -6.28 11.41
CA VAL A 36 1.18 -5.39 10.57
C VAL A 36 1.21 -3.97 11.11
N ALA A 37 1.65 -3.02 10.28
CA ALA A 37 1.46 -1.59 10.49
C ALA A 37 0.21 -1.10 9.73
N VAL A 38 -0.73 -0.44 10.42
CA VAL A 38 -2.02 -0.02 9.86
C VAL A 38 -2.50 1.32 10.43
N GLY A 39 -2.96 2.23 9.56
CA GLY A 39 -3.51 3.53 9.93
C GLY A 39 -2.55 4.72 9.76
N ASP A 40 -3.07 5.94 9.89
CA ASP A 40 -2.30 7.19 9.91
C ASP A 40 -2.75 8.01 11.15
N PRO A 41 -1.97 8.03 12.26
CA PRO A 41 -0.68 7.37 12.43
C PRO A 41 -0.80 5.83 12.51
N ALA A 42 0.25 5.12 12.08
CA ALA A 42 0.23 3.67 12.04
C ALA A 42 0.32 3.05 13.44
N GLN A 43 -0.60 2.12 13.71
CA GLN A 43 -0.48 1.16 14.80
C GLN A 43 0.25 -0.08 14.32
N ILE A 44 1.20 -0.59 15.12
CA ILE A 44 1.99 -1.79 14.81
C ILE A 44 1.47 -2.93 15.68
N LEU A 45 0.78 -3.88 15.04
CA LEU A 45 0.05 -4.96 15.69
C LEU A 45 0.54 -6.32 15.22
N SER A 46 0.53 -7.28 16.13
CA SER A 46 0.79 -8.69 15.82
C SER A 46 -0.33 -9.23 14.91
N PRO A 47 -0.03 -10.16 13.98
CA PRO A 47 -1.02 -10.66 13.01
C PRO A 47 -2.21 -11.40 13.65
N ASP A 48 -2.09 -11.85 14.91
CA ASP A 48 -3.18 -12.46 15.67
C ASP A 48 -4.26 -11.44 16.10
N ARG A 49 -3.97 -10.14 16.09
CA ARG A 49 -4.91 -9.06 16.44
C ARG A 49 -5.82 -8.68 15.27
N HIS A 50 -6.39 -9.69 14.60
CA HIS A 50 -7.17 -9.52 13.38
C HIS A 50 -8.30 -8.48 13.51
N ALA A 51 -9.10 -8.55 14.58
CA ALA A 51 -10.25 -7.65 14.74
C ALA A 51 -9.86 -6.17 14.81
N GLU A 52 -8.72 -5.86 15.44
CA GLU A 52 -8.23 -4.50 15.60
C GLU A 52 -7.56 -3.99 14.33
N ILE A 53 -6.79 -4.85 13.67
CA ILE A 53 -6.25 -4.56 12.33
C ILE A 53 -7.40 -4.24 11.38
N TRP A 54 -8.44 -5.08 11.35
CA TRP A 54 -9.59 -4.90 10.47
C TRP A 54 -10.38 -3.63 10.77
N ALA A 55 -10.58 -3.29 12.06
CA ALA A 55 -11.28 -2.08 12.47
C ALA A 55 -10.64 -0.82 11.87
N ILE A 56 -9.32 -0.78 11.79
CA ILE A 56 -8.58 0.33 11.18
C ILE A 56 -8.56 0.18 9.65
N GLN A 57 -8.16 -0.99 9.15
CA GLN A 57 -7.95 -1.26 7.72
C GLN A 57 -9.20 -1.00 6.87
N ARG A 58 -10.39 -1.38 7.36
CA ARG A 58 -11.64 -1.21 6.61
C ARG A 58 -11.95 0.26 6.29
N GLY A 59 -11.49 1.19 7.13
CA GLY A 59 -11.65 2.63 6.93
C GLY A 59 -10.69 3.21 5.88
N LEU A 60 -9.66 2.46 5.48
CA LEU A 60 -8.63 2.95 4.54
C LEU A 60 -9.07 2.87 3.07
N ASN A 61 -10.24 2.29 2.79
CA ASN A 61 -10.90 2.29 1.47
C ASN A 61 -9.99 1.82 0.33
N PHE A 62 -9.62 0.53 0.35
CA PHE A 62 -8.70 -0.08 -0.60
C PHE A 62 -9.05 0.16 -2.07
N MET A 63 -10.29 -0.13 -2.49
CA MET A 63 -10.71 0.01 -3.90
C MET A 63 -10.48 1.42 -4.42
N SER A 64 -10.96 2.43 -3.70
CA SER A 64 -10.75 3.83 -4.05
C SER A 64 -9.28 4.25 -4.00
N THR A 65 -8.50 3.70 -3.06
CA THR A 65 -7.09 4.06 -2.88
C THR A 65 -6.18 3.49 -3.96
N VAL A 66 -6.39 2.23 -4.34
CA VAL A 66 -5.49 1.50 -5.24
C VAL A 66 -5.96 1.61 -6.69
N TYR A 67 -7.27 1.61 -6.91
CA TYR A 67 -7.86 1.54 -8.24
C TYR A 67 -8.67 2.79 -8.62
N GLY A 68 -8.89 3.72 -7.69
CA GLY A 68 -9.67 4.94 -7.98
C GLY A 68 -11.17 4.71 -8.16
N VAL A 69 -11.69 3.52 -7.82
CA VAL A 69 -13.11 3.15 -8.02
C VAL A 69 -13.89 3.00 -6.71
N SER A 70 -15.22 2.92 -6.81
CA SER A 70 -16.10 2.62 -5.67
C SER A 70 -15.90 1.17 -5.17
N ARG A 71 -16.51 0.82 -4.04
CA ARG A 71 -16.42 -0.55 -3.48
C ARG A 71 -17.29 -1.55 -4.23
N ASP A 72 -18.22 -1.04 -5.01
CA ASP A 72 -19.31 -1.70 -5.74
C ASP A 72 -18.91 -2.02 -7.19
N GLU A 73 -17.81 -1.44 -7.68
CA GLU A 73 -17.24 -1.74 -8.99
C GLU A 73 -16.85 -3.23 -9.14
N SER A 74 -17.08 -3.80 -10.32
CA SER A 74 -16.72 -5.19 -10.58
C SER A 74 -15.20 -5.38 -10.63
N MET A 75 -14.69 -6.42 -9.96
CA MET A 75 -13.28 -6.81 -10.13
C MET A 75 -12.91 -7.11 -11.59
N ARG A 76 -13.86 -7.54 -12.43
CA ARG A 76 -13.61 -7.72 -13.87
C ARG A 76 -13.30 -6.39 -14.55
N GLU A 77 -14.09 -5.36 -14.26
CA GLU A 77 -13.91 -4.01 -14.82
C GLU A 77 -12.62 -3.39 -14.31
N VAL A 78 -12.35 -3.50 -13.00
CA VAL A 78 -11.09 -3.05 -12.39
C VAL A 78 -9.88 -3.72 -13.05
N MET A 79 -9.90 -5.04 -13.23
CA MET A 79 -8.78 -5.75 -13.87
C MET A 79 -8.64 -5.43 -15.36
N SER A 80 -9.74 -5.18 -16.08
CA SER A 80 -9.68 -4.71 -17.47
C SER A 80 -8.98 -3.36 -17.55
N GLN A 81 -9.43 -2.38 -16.75
CA GLN A 81 -8.84 -1.04 -16.71
C GLN A 81 -7.36 -1.07 -16.31
N GLN A 82 -6.99 -1.91 -15.34
CA GLN A 82 -5.59 -2.09 -14.96
C GLN A 82 -4.76 -2.70 -16.10
N SER A 83 -5.31 -3.69 -16.82
CA SER A 83 -4.63 -4.31 -17.96
C SER A 83 -4.42 -3.30 -19.09
N ASP A 84 -5.42 -2.46 -19.37
CA ASP A 84 -5.33 -1.40 -20.38
C ASP A 84 -4.31 -0.33 -19.96
N TYR A 85 -4.30 0.09 -18.69
CA TYR A 85 -3.34 1.04 -18.15
C TYR A 85 -1.90 0.55 -18.32
N PHE A 86 -1.57 -0.67 -17.84
CA PHE A 86 -0.22 -1.22 -18.00
C PHE A 86 0.11 -1.54 -19.46
N GLY A 87 -0.89 -1.94 -20.26
CA GLY A 87 -0.76 -2.22 -21.68
C GLY A 87 -0.33 -0.99 -22.49
N ALA A 88 -0.78 0.20 -22.10
CA ALA A 88 -0.39 1.47 -22.74
C ALA A 88 1.14 1.73 -22.67
N HIS A 89 1.82 1.12 -21.71
CA HIS A 89 3.26 1.28 -21.47
C HIS A 89 4.13 0.21 -22.17
N LEU A 90 3.54 -0.69 -22.96
CA LEU A 90 4.30 -1.77 -23.62
C LEU A 90 5.36 -1.27 -24.61
N THR A 91 5.19 -0.06 -25.13
CA THR A 91 6.12 0.56 -26.08
C THR A 91 6.94 1.68 -25.45
N ASP A 92 6.91 1.81 -24.11
CA ASP A 92 7.72 2.79 -23.41
C ASP A 92 9.21 2.55 -23.65
N ARG A 93 9.96 3.63 -23.76
CA ARG A 93 11.40 3.62 -23.96
C ARG A 93 12.08 4.31 -22.79
N VAL A 94 13.21 3.75 -22.36
CA VAL A 94 14.07 4.39 -21.38
C VAL A 94 14.61 5.69 -21.97
N ILE A 95 14.43 6.80 -21.27
CA ILE A 95 15.05 8.08 -21.60
C ILE A 95 16.29 8.20 -20.70
N ASP A 96 17.47 8.35 -21.31
CA ASP A 96 18.72 8.49 -20.58
C ASP A 96 18.81 9.91 -19.99
N PRO A 97 18.82 10.07 -18.65
CA PRO A 97 18.79 11.39 -18.01
C PRO A 97 20.08 12.21 -18.22
N THR A 98 21.12 11.66 -18.85
CA THR A 98 22.38 12.36 -19.14
C THR A 98 22.43 13.09 -20.49
N THR A 99 21.31 13.15 -21.23
CA THR A 99 21.24 13.93 -22.47
C THR A 99 20.51 15.26 -22.23
N ASP A 100 21.15 16.14 -21.45
CA ASP A 100 21.05 17.62 -21.52
C ASP A 100 22.13 18.25 -20.63
#